data_AF-A0A920BGY7-F1
#
_entry.id   AF-A0A920BGY7-F1
#
_cell.length_a   1.000
_cell.length_b   1.000
_cell.length_c   1.000
_cell.angle_alpha   90.00
_cell.angle_beta   90.00
_cell.angle_gamma   90.00
#
_symmetry.space_group_name_H-M   'P 1'
#
loop_
_entity.id
_entity.type
_entity.pdbx_description
1 polymer ?
#
loop_
_entity_poly.entity_id
_entity_poly.type
_entity_poly.pdbx_seq_one_letter_code
_entity_poly.pdbx_strand_id
1 'polypeptide(L)' 'MIYRHRGLNLGLAGLKAGDQWCLCAARWEQARQAGHAPKIRLAATNQASLAVCSLDDLKAHAIDLN' A
#
# COMPACT_ATOMS: atom_id res chain seq x y z
N MET A 1 2.13 5.04 6.27
CA MET A 1 1.53 4.91 7.60
C MET A 1 1.68 3.46 8.00
N ILE A 2 2.66 3.18 8.85
CA ILE A 2 2.83 1.86 9.45
C ILE A 2 2.09 1.95 10.76
N TYR A 3 0.89 1.40 10.81
CA TYR A 3 0.41 0.90 12.08
C TYR A 3 0.44 -0.61 12.00
N ARG A 4 1.32 -1.19 12.81
CA ARG A 4 1.22 -2.58 13.25
C ARG A 4 -0.23 -2.83 13.66
N HIS A 5 -0.76 -3.98 13.31
CA HIS A 5 -1.19 -4.83 14.41
C HIS A 5 -0.83 -6.29 14.15
N ARG A 6 -0.08 -6.81 15.10
CA ARG A 6 0.14 -8.23 15.35
C ARG A 6 -1.24 -8.89 15.50
N GLY A 7 -1.58 -9.80 14.59
CA GLY A 7 -2.72 -10.72 14.66
C GLY A 7 -4.12 -10.12 14.50
N LEU A 8 -5.03 -10.96 13.97
CA LEU A 8 -6.49 -10.91 14.07
C LEU A 8 -7.28 -10.42 12.84
N ASN A 9 -8.02 -11.37 12.28
CA ASN A 9 -9.14 -11.22 11.36
C ASN A 9 -10.16 -10.19 11.91
N LEU A 10 -10.41 -9.10 11.18
CA LEU A 10 -11.47 -8.14 11.46
C LEU A 10 -12.13 -7.72 10.15
N GLY A 11 -13.44 -7.96 10.07
CA GLY A 11 -14.27 -7.84 8.87
C GLY A 11 -13.99 -6.58 8.06
N LEU A 12 -13.56 -6.78 6.82
CA LEU A 12 -13.63 -5.75 5.80
C LEU A 12 -15.12 -5.60 5.48
N ALA A 13 -15.84 -4.72 6.19
CA ALA A 13 -17.02 -4.12 5.60
C ALA A 13 -16.55 -3.59 4.24
N GLY A 14 -17.02 -4.20 3.14
CA GLY A 14 -16.34 -4.20 1.86
C GLY A 14 -15.81 -2.82 1.49
N LEU A 15 -14.48 -2.72 1.30
CA LEU A 15 -13.85 -1.47 0.88
C LEU A 15 -14.53 -0.98 -0.40
N LYS A 16 -14.96 0.29 -0.40
CA LYS A 16 -15.53 0.91 -1.59
C LYS A 16 -14.41 1.51 -2.43
N ALA A 17 -14.67 1.63 -3.73
CA ALA A 17 -13.77 2.36 -4.61
C ALA A 17 -13.61 3.81 -4.08
N GLY A 18 -12.39 4.21 -3.77
CA GLY A 18 -12.07 5.53 -3.23
C GLY A 18 -11.64 5.55 -1.76
N ASP A 19 -11.85 4.46 -1.01
CA ASP A 19 -11.33 4.35 0.35
C ASP A 19 -9.80 4.24 0.35
N GLN A 20 -9.16 5.06 1.19
CA GLN A 20 -7.72 5.05 1.39
C GLN A 20 -7.39 4.20 2.61
N TRP A 21 -6.79 3.03 2.39
CA TRP A 21 -6.45 2.11 3.48
C TRP A 21 -4.95 1.77 3.48
N CYS A 22 -4.41 1.56 4.68
CA CYS A 22 -3.02 1.13 4.85
C CYS A 22 -2.88 -0.37 4.57
N LEU A 23 -2.28 -0.72 3.44
CA LEU A 23 -1.94 -2.09 3.10
C LEU A 23 -0.52 -2.43 3.60
N CYS A 24 -0.29 -3.67 4.02
CA CYS A 24 1.08 -4.14 4.29
C CYS A 24 1.90 -4.06 3.00
N ALA A 25 3.15 -3.57 3.08
CA ALA A 25 4.03 -3.44 1.92
C ALA A 25 4.18 -4.75 1.14
N ALA A 26 4.27 -5.90 1.84
CA ALA A 26 4.30 -7.21 1.21
C ALA A 26 3.04 -7.53 0.39
N ARG A 27 1.85 -7.20 0.90
CA ARG A 27 0.58 -7.39 0.17
C ARG A 27 0.51 -6.48 -1.05
N TRP A 28 1.00 -5.24 -0.93
CA TRP A 28 1.06 -4.31 -2.05
C TRP A 28 2.01 -4.82 -3.14
N GLU A 29 3.18 -5.32 -2.74
CA GLU A 29 4.18 -5.88 -3.65
C GLU A 29 3.65 -7.12 -4.38
N GLN A 30 2.93 -8.01 -3.69
CA GLN A 30 2.26 -9.14 -4.34
C GLN A 30 1.24 -8.67 -5.39
N ALA A 31 0.46 -7.63 -5.08
CA ALA A 31 -0.48 -7.04 -6.03
C ALA A 31 0.25 -6.40 -7.22
N ARG A 32 1.39 -5.74 -6.99
CA ARG A 32 2.26 -5.18 -8.04
C ARG A 32 2.79 -6.26 -8.96
N GLN A 33 3.34 -7.35 -8.41
CA GLN A 33 3.83 -8.48 -9.17
C GLN A 33 2.71 -9.15 -9.98
N ALA A 34 1.48 -9.15 -9.47
CA ALA A 34 0.30 -9.62 -10.18
C ALA A 34 -0.25 -8.61 -11.21
N GLY A 35 0.36 -7.42 -11.37
CA GLY A 35 -0.11 -6.37 -12.29
C GLY A 35 -1.36 -5.62 -11.83
N HIS A 36 -1.76 -5.79 -10.57
CA HIS A 36 -2.96 -5.20 -9.96
C HIS A 36 -2.63 -4.29 -8.77
N ALA A 37 -1.45 -3.65 -8.76
CA ALA A 37 -1.08 -2.71 -7.70
C ALA A 37 -2.05 -1.52 -7.63
N PRO A 38 -2.65 -1.25 -6.46
CA PRO A 38 -3.43 -0.05 -6.27
C PRO A 38 -2.50 1.18 -6.25
N LYS A 39 -3.05 2.32 -6.70
CA LYS A 39 -2.43 3.64 -6.56
C LYS A 39 -2.18 3.96 -5.09
N ILE A 40 -1.05 4.58 -4.78
CA ILE A 40 -0.63 4.92 -3.42
C ILE A 40 -0.39 6.41 -3.25
N ARG A 41 -0.44 6.89 -2.00
CA ARG A 41 0.02 8.23 -1.64
C ARG A 41 1.43 8.14 -1.08
N LEU A 42 2.41 8.66 -1.83
CA LEU A 42 3.83 8.56 -1.43
C LEU A 42 4.10 9.31 -0.13
N ALA A 43 3.55 10.53 0.03
CA ALA A 43 3.64 11.30 1.27
C ALA A 43 3.04 10.58 2.50
N ALA A 44 2.06 9.69 2.29
CA ALA A 44 1.46 8.88 3.34
C ALA A 44 2.07 7.47 3.46
N THR A 45 3.07 7.13 2.65
CA THR A 45 3.76 5.83 2.68
C THR A 45 4.96 5.93 3.61
N ASN A 46 5.17 4.92 4.47
CA ASN A 46 6.32 4.97 5.36
C ASN A 46 7.56 4.39 4.68
N GLN A 47 8.71 4.99 4.97
CA GLN A 47 10.03 4.54 4.52
C GLN A 47 10.32 3.05 4.75
N ALA A 48 9.77 2.40 5.79
CA ALA A 48 9.96 0.95 5.98
C ALA A 48 9.41 0.10 4.82
N SER A 49 8.51 0.65 3.99
CA SER A 49 8.02 -0.01 2.78
C SER A 49 9.14 -0.21 1.75
N LEU A 50 10.21 0.60 1.82
CA LEU A 50 11.41 0.47 0.98
C LEU A 50 12.21 -0.81 1.25
N ALA A 51 11.98 -1.48 2.38
CA ALA A 51 12.56 -2.78 2.65
C ALA A 51 11.89 -3.91 1.84
N VAL A 52 10.73 -3.64 1.24
CA VAL A 52 9.91 -4.64 0.53
C VAL A 52 9.69 -4.27 -0.94
N CYS A 53 9.55 -2.98 -1.26
CA CYS A 53 9.30 -2.49 -2.62
C CYS A 53 10.28 -1.35 -2.93
N SER A 54 10.64 -1.14 -4.20
CA SER A 54 11.56 -0.05 -4.56
C SER A 54 10.88 1.31 -4.51
N LEU A 55 11.65 2.37 -4.23
CA LEU A 55 11.13 3.74 -4.29
C LEU A 55 10.61 4.10 -5.69
N ASP A 56 11.24 3.55 -6.74
CA ASP A 56 10.83 3.76 -8.13
C ASP A 56 9.43 3.20 -8.40
N ASP A 57 9.17 1.95 -7.98
CA ASP A 57 7.85 1.33 -8.07
C ASP A 57 6.78 2.13 -7.32
N LEU A 58 7.12 2.62 -6.12
CA LEU A 58 6.22 3.44 -5.33
C LEU A 58 5.92 4.78 -6.01
N LYS A 59 6.93 5.42 -6.63
CA LYS A 59 6.75 6.65 -7.40
C LYS A 59 5.89 6.43 -8.65
N ALA A 60 6.10 5.33 -9.37
CA ALA A 60 5.31 5.00 -10.56
C ALA A 60 3.81 4.83 -10.26
N HIS A 61 3.47 4.45 -9.03
CA HIS A 61 2.08 4.27 -8.57
C HIS A 61 1.60 5.41 -7.66
N ALA A 62 2.39 6.47 -7.49
CA ALA A 62 2.06 7.59 -6.62
C ALA A 62 1.02 8.50 -7.28
N ILE A 63 -0.08 8.80 -6.57
CA ILE A 63 -1.07 9.82 -7.01
C ILE A 63 -0.76 11.24 -6.53
N ASP A 64 0.22 11.36 -5.65
CA ASP A 64 0.60 12.61 -5.00
C ASP A 64 1.84 13.26 -5.66
N LEU A 65 2.47 12.54 -6.60
CA LEU A 65 3.55 13.04 -7.44
C LEU A 65 2.92 13.57 -8.73
N ASN A 66 2.47 14.82 -8.70
CA ASN A 66 1.99 15.59 -9.86
C ASN A 66 2.77 16.90 -9.95
#